data_AF-A0A6P3XSD6-F1
#
_entry.id   AF-A0A6P3XSD6-F1
#
_cell.length_a   1.000
_cell.length_b   1.000
_cell.length_c   1.000
_cell.angle_alpha   90.00
_cell.angle_beta   90.00
_cell.angle_gamma   90.00
#
_symmetry.space_group_name_H-M   'P 1'
#
loop_
_entity.id
_entity.type
_entity.pdbx_description
1 polymer ?
#
loop_
_entity_poly.entity_id
_entity_poly.type
_entity_poly.pdbx_seq_one_letter_code
_entity_poly.pdbx_strand_id
1 'polypeptide(L)'
;MFPTSARIPVARVLCMHREIHSNAELIKNCKEVVNRNPRNLERLRIARKPIGFSLEKTYYAFWHKLVVFKKPRHITAEIHHFENGPVITVSSAEWALKKQLYRCTDGAAYINTGRMLAQRCLESGIYEMEVDKSLSGEKFDLLVKEMENGGIILKEPPRYVYPKFWCNKRPEKPWEIHE
;
A
#
# COMPACT_ATOMS: atom_id res chain seq x y z
N MET A 1 19.62 -21.62 64.17
CA MET A 1 19.76 -20.24 63.65
C MET A 1 20.30 -20.32 62.24
N PHE A 2 19.45 -20.12 61.22
CA PHE A 2 19.88 -20.10 59.81
C PHE A 2 20.10 -18.64 59.39
N PRO A 3 21.18 -18.30 58.68
CA PRO A 3 21.37 -16.94 58.18
C PRO A 3 20.44 -16.69 56.99
N THR A 4 19.79 -15.53 57.00
CA THR A 4 18.92 -15.04 55.93
C THR A 4 19.76 -14.62 54.72
N SER A 5 19.57 -15.29 53.59
CA SER A 5 20.12 -14.86 52.30
C SER A 5 19.32 -13.64 51.81
N ALA A 6 19.90 -12.45 51.95
CA ALA A 6 19.39 -11.24 51.31
C ALA A 6 19.70 -11.30 49.80
N ARG A 7 18.67 -11.46 48.96
CA ARG A 7 18.79 -11.31 47.51
C ARG A 7 18.78 -9.82 47.16
N ILE A 8 19.92 -9.31 46.70
CA ILE A 8 20.03 -7.99 46.10
C ILE A 8 19.45 -8.08 44.68
N PRO A 9 18.40 -7.32 44.31
CA PRO A 9 18.00 -7.21 42.93
C PRO A 9 19.02 -6.33 42.19
N VAL A 10 19.97 -6.95 41.48
CA VAL A 10 20.81 -6.24 40.52
C VAL A 10 19.92 -5.90 39.31
N ALA A 11 19.24 -4.76 39.37
CA ALA A 11 18.64 -4.16 38.20
C ALA A 11 19.78 -3.76 37.25
N ARG A 12 20.04 -4.58 36.22
CA ARG A 12 20.89 -4.18 35.10
C ARG A 12 20.17 -3.07 34.32
N VAL A 13 20.41 -1.84 34.70
CA VAL A 13 20.13 -0.68 33.85
C VAL A 13 21.10 -0.76 32.68
N LEU A 14 20.65 -1.27 31.54
CA LEU A 14 21.35 -1.10 30.27
C LEU A 14 21.22 0.38 29.87
N CYS A 15 22.08 1.22 30.44
CA CYS A 15 22.30 2.56 29.92
C CYS A 15 23.10 2.38 28.63
N MET A 16 22.40 2.29 27.49
CA MET A 16 23.04 2.35 26.18
C MET A 16 23.62 3.75 26.02
N HIS A 17 24.94 3.86 26.19
CA HIS A 17 25.66 5.09 25.90
C HIS A 17 25.55 5.33 24.38
N ARG A 18 24.88 6.42 24.00
CA ARG A 18 24.70 6.76 22.58
C ARG A 18 25.97 7.47 22.12
N GLU A 19 26.94 6.70 21.64
CA GLU A 19 28.15 7.27 21.04
C GLU A 19 27.73 8.06 19.78
N ILE A 20 28.04 9.36 19.78
CA ILE A 20 27.78 10.23 18.63
C ILE A 20 28.94 10.02 17.65
N HIS A 21 28.81 9.03 16.78
CA HIS A 21 29.70 8.88 15.64
C HIS A 21 29.36 9.91 14.57
N SER A 22 30.38 10.43 13.88
CA SER A 22 30.14 11.20 12.67
C SER A 22 29.47 10.32 11.61
N ASN A 23 28.50 10.87 10.86
CA ASN A 23 27.80 10.13 9.80
C ASN A 23 28.79 9.46 8.81
N ALA A 24 29.95 10.06 8.57
CA ALA A 24 30.99 9.52 7.69
C ALA A 24 31.67 8.25 8.26
N GLU A 25 31.88 8.17 9.58
CA GLU A 25 32.46 6.99 10.24
C GLU A 25 31.45 5.84 10.30
N LEU A 26 30.17 6.17 10.53
CA LEU A 26 29.09 5.20 10.46
C LEU A 26 29.00 4.56 9.06
N ILE A 27 29.08 5.37 8.00
CA ILE A 27 29.06 4.87 6.62
C ILE A 27 30.28 3.98 6.34
N LYS A 28 31.49 4.39 6.76
CA LYS A 28 32.72 3.60 6.55
C LYS A 28 32.69 2.23 7.22
N ASN A 29 32.06 2.14 8.40
CA ASN A 29 31.94 0.90 9.16
C ASN A 29 30.65 0.11 8.84
N CYS A 30 29.77 0.64 8.00
CA CYS A 30 28.48 0.04 7.68
C CYS A 30 28.66 -1.18 6.77
N LYS A 31 28.29 -2.37 7.27
CA LYS A 31 28.28 -3.61 6.49
C LYS A 31 26.92 -3.90 5.85
N GLU A 32 25.84 -3.43 6.47
CA GLU A 32 24.47 -3.65 6.02
C GLU A 32 23.60 -2.41 6.25
N VAL A 33 22.69 -2.16 5.32
CA VAL A 33 21.72 -1.05 5.40
C VAL A 33 20.34 -1.63 5.61
N VAL A 34 19.74 -1.33 6.76
CA VAL A 34 18.39 -1.80 7.10
C VAL A 34 17.38 -0.70 6.88
N ASN A 35 16.56 -0.84 5.83
CA ASN A 35 15.41 0.03 5.62
C ASN A 35 14.18 -0.53 6.36
N ARG A 36 13.58 0.28 7.24
CA ARG A 36 12.38 -0.08 8.01
C ARG A 36 11.07 0.39 7.38
N ASN A 37 11.11 1.07 6.23
CA ASN A 37 9.91 1.51 5.54
C ASN A 37 9.21 0.31 4.87
N PRO A 38 7.96 -0.02 5.25
CA PRO A 38 7.24 -1.16 4.67
C PRO A 38 7.04 -1.02 3.15
N ARG A 39 6.78 0.20 2.65
CA ARG A 39 6.47 0.45 1.24
C ARG A 39 7.68 0.44 0.31
N ASN A 40 8.90 0.35 0.85
CA ASN A 40 10.11 0.45 0.03
C ASN A 40 10.19 -0.68 -1.01
N LEU A 41 9.91 -1.91 -0.59
CA LEU A 41 10.01 -3.08 -1.46
C LEU A 41 8.92 -3.13 -2.52
N GLU A 42 7.74 -2.55 -2.23
CA GLU A 42 6.63 -2.41 -3.17
C GLU A 42 7.01 -1.46 -4.32
N ARG A 43 7.58 -0.29 -3.99
CA ARG A 43 8.03 0.69 -4.99
C ARG A 43 9.15 0.15 -5.88
N LEU A 44 10.05 -0.66 -5.32
CA LEU A 44 11.09 -1.35 -6.09
C LEU A 44 10.56 -2.55 -6.89
N ARG A 45 9.28 -2.89 -6.73
CA ARG A 45 8.60 -4.06 -7.33
C ARG A 45 9.19 -5.41 -6.92
N ILE A 46 9.93 -5.48 -5.82
CA ILE A 46 10.55 -6.72 -5.30
C ILE A 46 9.65 -7.39 -4.26
N ALA A 47 8.78 -6.61 -3.59
CA ALA A 47 7.89 -7.09 -2.54
C ALA A 47 7.07 -8.31 -3.00
N ARG A 48 6.97 -9.30 -2.12
CA ARG A 48 6.23 -10.53 -2.38
C ARG A 48 4.72 -10.21 -2.44
N LYS A 49 4.08 -10.55 -3.56
CA LYS A 49 2.61 -10.63 -3.66
C LYS A 49 2.15 -11.99 -3.12
N PRO A 50 0.96 -12.12 -2.52
CA PRO A 50 0.42 -13.42 -2.13
C PRO A 50 0.07 -14.21 -3.41
N ILE A 51 0.54 -15.46 -3.47
CA ILE A 51 0.41 -16.36 -4.63
C ILE A 51 -0.16 -17.69 -4.12
N GLY A 52 -0.95 -18.39 -4.95
CA GLY A 52 -1.47 -19.74 -4.65
C GLY A 52 -2.99 -19.85 -4.62
N PHE A 53 -3.71 -18.72 -4.67
CA PHE A 53 -5.17 -18.65 -4.58
C PHE A 53 -5.87 -18.80 -5.96
N SER A 54 -5.43 -19.75 -6.79
CA SER A 54 -5.94 -19.89 -8.16
C SER A 54 -7.37 -20.42 -8.23
N LEU A 55 -7.84 -21.12 -7.19
CA LEU A 55 -9.20 -21.68 -7.12
C LEU A 55 -10.21 -20.71 -6.50
N GLU A 56 -9.74 -19.62 -5.87
CA GLU A 56 -10.63 -18.62 -5.29
C GLU A 56 -11.17 -17.68 -6.36
N LYS A 57 -12.39 -17.18 -6.14
CA LYS A 57 -13.05 -16.24 -7.06
C LYS A 57 -12.35 -14.89 -7.09
N THR A 58 -11.83 -14.46 -5.95
CA THR A 58 -11.13 -13.19 -5.79
C THR A 58 -9.66 -13.35 -6.15
N TYR A 59 -9.15 -12.39 -6.94
CA TYR A 59 -7.73 -12.31 -7.25
C TYR A 59 -6.98 -11.69 -6.07
N TYR A 60 -5.92 -12.36 -5.59
CA TYR A 60 -5.12 -11.92 -4.44
C TYR A 60 -3.73 -11.38 -4.79
N ALA A 61 -3.21 -11.63 -5.99
CA ALA A 61 -1.84 -11.28 -6.34
C ALA A 61 -1.68 -9.78 -6.68
N PHE A 62 -1.89 -8.93 -5.68
CA PHE A 62 -1.77 -7.48 -5.73
C PHE A 62 -1.02 -6.94 -4.49
N TRP A 63 -0.53 -5.70 -4.53
CA TRP A 63 -0.11 -4.97 -3.32
C TRP A 63 -1.24 -4.08 -2.82
N HIS A 64 -1.83 -3.29 -3.72
CA HIS A 64 -2.95 -2.41 -3.50
C HIS A 64 -4.10 -2.75 -4.45
N LYS A 65 -5.31 -2.77 -3.91
CA LYS A 65 -6.52 -3.11 -4.65
C LYS A 65 -7.64 -2.13 -4.39
N LEU A 66 -8.31 -1.70 -5.44
CA LEU A 66 -9.52 -0.90 -5.33
C LEU A 66 -10.71 -1.79 -4.94
N VAL A 67 -11.35 -1.47 -3.83
CA VAL A 67 -12.55 -2.14 -3.34
C VAL A 67 -13.66 -1.09 -3.18
N VAL A 68 -14.81 -1.35 -3.80
CA VAL A 68 -15.96 -0.43 -3.73
C VAL A 68 -17.14 -1.12 -3.05
N PHE A 69 -17.58 -0.55 -1.94
CA PHE A 69 -18.74 -0.98 -1.19
C PHE A 69 -19.94 -0.10 -1.50
N LYS A 70 -20.96 -0.70 -2.12
CA LYS A 70 -22.26 -0.06 -2.32
C LYS A 70 -23.16 -0.35 -1.11
N LYS A 71 -23.36 0.65 -0.24
CA LYS A 71 -24.35 0.58 0.84
C LYS A 71 -25.66 1.23 0.37
N PRO A 72 -26.81 0.96 1.02
CA PRO A 72 -28.10 1.48 0.57
C PRO A 72 -28.19 3.02 0.56
N ARG A 73 -27.46 3.68 1.47
CA ARG A 73 -27.52 5.15 1.65
C ARG A 73 -26.34 5.90 1.07
N HIS A 74 -25.21 5.24 0.84
CA HIS A 74 -23.98 5.86 0.41
C HIS A 74 -23.05 4.82 -0.22
N ILE A 75 -22.08 5.29 -0.97
CA ILE A 75 -20.98 4.49 -1.50
C ILE A 75 -19.71 4.77 -0.71
N THR A 76 -18.88 3.74 -0.59
CA THR A 76 -17.53 3.83 -0.02
C THR A 76 -16.57 3.17 -0.98
N ALA A 77 -15.51 3.87 -1.36
CA ALA A 77 -14.40 3.34 -2.13
C ALA A 77 -13.16 3.31 -1.24
N GLU A 78 -12.46 2.19 -1.24
CA GLU A 78 -11.32 1.93 -0.36
C GLU A 78 -10.19 1.31 -1.17
N ILE A 79 -8.95 1.61 -0.77
CA ILE A 79 -7.76 0.99 -1.31
C ILE A 79 -7.20 0.06 -0.26
N HIS A 80 -7.26 -1.23 -0.54
CA HIS A 80 -6.85 -2.28 0.37
C HIS A 80 -5.43 -2.71 0.04
N HIS A 81 -4.57 -2.69 1.05
CA HIS A 81 -3.31 -3.40 1.03
C HIS A 81 -3.53 -4.86 1.44
N PHE A 82 -2.80 -5.80 0.83
CA PHE A 82 -2.99 -7.24 1.05
C PHE A 82 -2.81 -7.70 2.52
N GLU A 83 -1.85 -7.15 3.27
CA GLU A 83 -1.68 -7.39 4.72
C GLU A 83 -2.45 -6.38 5.62
N ASN A 84 -2.25 -5.08 5.42
CA ASN A 84 -2.71 -4.05 6.35
C ASN A 84 -4.21 -3.71 6.25
N GLY A 85 -4.89 -4.14 5.18
CA GLY A 85 -6.29 -3.79 4.92
C GLY A 85 -6.45 -2.38 4.34
N PRO A 86 -7.52 -1.62 4.69
CA PRO A 86 -7.82 -0.34 4.04
C PRO A 86 -6.80 0.74 4.39
N VAL A 87 -6.07 1.24 3.38
CA VAL A 87 -5.07 2.31 3.50
C VAL A 87 -5.71 3.68 3.28
N ILE A 88 -6.47 3.82 2.19
CA ILE A 88 -7.18 5.04 1.83
C ILE A 88 -8.65 4.69 1.74
N THR A 89 -9.49 5.49 2.39
CA THR A 89 -10.93 5.35 2.32
C THR A 89 -11.53 6.68 1.85
N VAL A 90 -12.55 6.59 1.01
CA VAL A 90 -13.38 7.72 0.59
C VAL A 90 -14.82 7.27 0.64
N SER A 91 -15.63 7.97 1.42
CA SER A 91 -17.07 7.75 1.42
C SER A 91 -17.82 8.97 0.92
N SER A 92 -18.83 8.76 0.09
CA SER A 92 -19.83 9.78 -0.24
C SER A 92 -20.61 10.28 0.99
N ALA A 93 -20.57 9.54 2.11
CA ALA A 93 -21.14 9.97 3.38
C ALA A 93 -20.29 11.02 4.12
N GLU A 94 -19.02 11.18 3.73
CA GLU A 94 -18.15 12.22 4.31
C GLU A 94 -18.78 13.60 4.09
N TRP A 95 -18.79 14.43 5.13
CA TRP A 95 -19.50 15.71 5.10
C TRP A 95 -19.04 16.62 3.95
N ALA A 96 -17.75 16.60 3.61
CA ALA A 96 -17.18 17.38 2.53
C ALA A 96 -17.79 17.05 1.15
N LEU A 97 -18.05 15.76 0.88
CA LEU A 97 -18.71 15.29 -0.34
C LEU A 97 -20.23 15.43 -0.23
N LYS A 98 -20.79 15.00 0.90
CA LYS A 98 -22.23 14.97 1.13
C LYS A 98 -22.89 16.34 0.97
N LYS A 99 -22.22 17.43 1.37
CA LYS A 99 -22.75 18.80 1.19
C LYS A 99 -22.85 19.25 -0.28
N GLN A 100 -22.04 18.66 -1.16
CA GLN A 100 -21.99 18.98 -2.59
C GLN A 100 -22.88 18.06 -3.43
N LEU A 101 -23.30 16.92 -2.86
CA LEU A 101 -24.08 15.89 -3.53
C LEU A 101 -25.56 16.02 -3.17
N TYR A 102 -26.43 15.98 -4.18
CA TYR A 102 -27.87 15.84 -3.94
C TYR A 102 -28.21 14.47 -3.31
N ARG A 103 -27.58 13.40 -3.80
CA ARG A 103 -27.75 12.03 -3.28
C ARG A 103 -26.43 11.25 -3.34
N CYS A 104 -26.18 10.44 -2.32
CA CYS A 104 -24.90 9.73 -2.12
C CYS A 104 -24.80 8.39 -2.88
N THR A 105 -25.76 8.07 -3.75
CA THR A 105 -25.85 6.78 -4.47
C THR A 105 -25.91 6.94 -5.99
N ASP A 106 -25.91 8.18 -6.47
CA ASP A 106 -26.13 8.53 -7.87
C ASP A 106 -24.81 8.51 -8.64
N GLY A 107 -24.85 8.57 -9.97
CA GLY A 107 -23.64 8.59 -10.81
C GLY A 107 -22.69 9.73 -10.43
N ALA A 108 -23.22 10.91 -10.08
CA ALA A 108 -22.44 12.04 -9.59
C ALA A 108 -21.67 11.73 -8.30
N ALA A 109 -22.23 10.89 -7.42
CA ALA A 109 -21.51 10.45 -6.22
C ALA A 109 -20.30 9.60 -6.59
N TYR A 110 -20.45 8.67 -7.56
CA TYR A 110 -19.33 7.84 -8.04
C TYR A 110 -18.23 8.67 -8.70
N ILE A 111 -18.60 9.64 -9.53
CA ILE A 111 -17.65 10.57 -10.19
C ILE A 111 -16.85 11.35 -9.13
N ASN A 112 -17.55 11.98 -8.18
CA ASN A 112 -16.89 12.81 -7.17
C ASN A 112 -16.07 11.97 -6.17
N THR A 113 -16.55 10.77 -5.82
CA THR A 113 -15.77 9.81 -5.02
C THR A 113 -14.52 9.36 -5.76
N GLY A 114 -14.60 9.09 -7.07
CA GLY A 114 -13.43 8.77 -7.90
C GLY A 114 -12.40 9.90 -7.93
N ARG A 115 -12.85 11.15 -8.14
CA ARG A 115 -11.96 12.33 -8.11
C ARG A 115 -11.24 12.50 -6.77
N MET A 116 -11.99 12.41 -5.66
CA MET A 116 -11.41 12.54 -4.32
C MET A 116 -10.49 11.38 -3.98
N LEU A 117 -10.84 10.17 -4.39
CA LEU A 117 -9.99 9.01 -4.20
C LEU A 117 -8.69 9.20 -4.99
N ALA A 118 -8.77 9.62 -6.25
CA ALA A 118 -7.60 9.83 -7.07
C ALA A 118 -6.64 10.86 -6.46
N GLN A 119 -7.19 11.99 -6.02
CA GLN A 119 -6.43 13.02 -5.32
C GLN A 119 -5.74 12.48 -4.06
N ARG A 120 -6.48 11.80 -3.17
CA ARG A 120 -5.90 11.20 -1.95
C ARG A 120 -4.79 10.20 -2.26
N CYS A 121 -4.92 9.45 -3.35
CA CYS A 121 -3.89 8.50 -3.78
C CYS A 121 -2.61 9.20 -4.20
N LEU A 122 -2.73 10.25 -5.03
CA LEU A 122 -1.58 11.05 -5.47
C LEU A 122 -0.87 11.70 -4.28
N GLU A 123 -1.63 12.29 -3.36
CA GLU A 123 -1.11 12.88 -2.11
C GLU A 123 -0.42 11.83 -1.22
N SER A 124 -0.95 10.60 -1.19
CA SER A 124 -0.35 9.48 -0.44
C SER A 124 0.80 8.78 -1.19
N GLY A 125 1.09 9.16 -2.43
CA GLY A 125 2.08 8.53 -3.29
C GLY A 125 1.73 7.08 -3.69
N ILE A 126 0.45 6.77 -3.89
CA ILE A 126 -0.03 5.50 -4.46
C ILE A 126 -0.52 5.80 -5.88
N TYR A 127 0.11 5.21 -6.89
CA TYR A 127 -0.21 5.47 -8.31
C TYR A 127 -0.68 4.23 -9.06
N GLU A 128 -0.33 3.05 -8.55
CA GLU A 128 -0.61 1.76 -9.18
C GLU A 128 -1.51 0.97 -8.23
N MET A 129 -2.62 0.43 -8.75
CA MET A 129 -3.53 -0.44 -8.00
C MET A 129 -4.25 -1.40 -8.93
N GLU A 130 -4.67 -2.55 -8.41
CA GLU A 130 -5.43 -3.54 -9.18
C GLU A 130 -6.94 -3.30 -9.01
N VAL A 131 -7.70 -3.43 -10.09
CA VAL A 131 -9.16 -3.34 -10.07
C VAL A 131 -9.79 -4.72 -10.31
N ASP A 132 -10.73 -5.09 -9.45
CA ASP A 132 -11.50 -6.31 -9.62
C ASP A 132 -12.43 -6.24 -10.84
N LYS A 133 -12.21 -7.13 -11.80
CA LYS A 133 -13.08 -7.27 -13.00
C LYS A 133 -14.51 -7.70 -12.67
N SER A 134 -14.73 -8.28 -11.49
CA SER A 134 -16.05 -8.70 -11.03
C SER A 134 -16.95 -7.51 -10.70
N LEU A 135 -16.37 -6.34 -10.40
CA LEU A 135 -17.08 -5.10 -10.17
C LEU A 135 -17.33 -4.46 -11.54
N SER A 136 -18.43 -4.83 -12.19
CA SER A 136 -18.84 -4.23 -13.46
C SER A 136 -20.20 -3.55 -13.31
N GLY A 137 -20.32 -2.34 -13.86
CA GLY A 137 -21.57 -1.63 -13.95
C GLY A 137 -21.38 -0.16 -14.30
N GLU A 138 -22.36 0.44 -14.96
CA GLU A 138 -22.28 1.79 -15.54
C GLU A 138 -21.76 2.85 -14.56
N LYS A 139 -22.22 2.82 -13.31
CA LYS A 139 -21.79 3.77 -12.27
C LYS A 139 -20.36 3.54 -11.80
N PHE A 140 -19.94 2.27 -11.75
CA PHE A 140 -18.58 1.92 -11.37
C PHE A 140 -17.60 2.32 -12.48
N ASP A 141 -17.98 2.15 -13.73
CA ASP A 141 -17.17 2.55 -14.89
C ASP A 141 -16.91 4.06 -14.90
N LEU A 142 -17.89 4.87 -14.46
CA LEU A 142 -17.70 6.30 -14.25
C LEU A 142 -16.62 6.61 -13.19
N LEU A 143 -16.59 5.84 -12.09
CA LEU A 143 -15.58 6.00 -11.04
C LEU A 143 -14.19 5.62 -11.57
N VAL A 144 -14.08 4.48 -12.26
CA VAL A 144 -12.85 3.99 -12.88
C VAL A 144 -12.30 5.03 -13.86
N LYS A 145 -13.16 5.58 -14.73
CA LYS A 145 -12.78 6.62 -15.69
C LYS A 145 -12.23 7.87 -15.01
N GLU A 146 -12.85 8.32 -13.91
CA GLU A 146 -12.34 9.49 -13.17
C GLU A 146 -11.02 9.21 -12.45
N MET A 147 -10.76 7.96 -12.02
CA MET A 147 -9.47 7.56 -11.47
C MET A 147 -8.36 7.59 -12.53
N GLU A 148 -8.65 7.09 -13.74
CA GLU A 148 -7.72 7.16 -14.89
C GLU A 148 -7.44 8.62 -15.28
N ASN A 149 -8.48 9.46 -15.35
CA ASN A 149 -8.34 10.90 -15.59
C ASN A 149 -7.50 11.59 -14.50
N GLY A 150 -7.57 11.08 -13.26
CA GLY A 150 -6.75 11.51 -12.14
C GLY A 150 -5.29 11.04 -12.20
N GLY A 151 -4.87 10.34 -13.24
CA GLY A 151 -3.49 9.89 -13.44
C GLY A 151 -3.12 8.61 -12.70
N ILE A 152 -4.11 7.80 -12.32
CA ILE A 152 -3.89 6.51 -11.65
C ILE A 152 -3.84 5.38 -12.67
N ILE A 153 -2.88 4.49 -12.48
CA ILE A 153 -2.71 3.29 -13.27
C ILE A 153 -3.47 2.15 -12.58
N LEU A 154 -4.60 1.76 -13.17
CA LEU A 154 -5.51 0.72 -12.64
C LEU A 154 -5.04 -0.71 -12.88
N LYS A 155 -3.76 -0.88 -13.17
CA LYS A 155 -3.10 -2.16 -13.36
C LYS A 155 -1.77 -2.12 -12.65
N GLU A 156 -1.56 -3.06 -11.74
CA GLU A 156 -0.27 -3.16 -11.09
C GLU A 156 0.80 -3.75 -12.01
N PRO A 157 2.06 -3.29 -11.88
CA PRO A 157 3.17 -3.94 -12.56
C PRO A 157 3.42 -5.33 -11.94
N PRO A 158 3.98 -6.26 -12.74
CA PRO A 158 4.40 -7.54 -12.24
C PRO A 158 5.56 -7.37 -11.24
N ARG A 159 5.64 -8.27 -10.26
CA ARG A 159 6.78 -8.35 -9.35
C ARG A 159 8.05 -8.71 -10.13
N TYR A 160 9.11 -7.95 -9.92
CA TYR A 160 10.42 -8.27 -10.47
C TYR A 160 10.98 -9.53 -9.81
N VAL A 161 11.37 -10.50 -10.64
CA VAL A 161 12.05 -11.71 -10.21
C VAL A 161 13.34 -11.79 -11.00
N TYR A 162 14.45 -11.95 -10.29
CA TYR A 162 15.74 -12.08 -10.94
C TYR A 162 15.73 -13.28 -11.90
N PRO A 163 16.05 -13.09 -13.19
CA PRO A 163 16.02 -14.16 -14.16
C PRO A 163 17.10 -15.19 -13.82
N LYS A 164 16.76 -16.48 -13.95
CA LYS A 164 17.75 -17.54 -13.82
C LYS A 164 18.63 -17.56 -15.08
N PHE A 165 19.82 -18.16 -15.01
CA PHE A 165 20.78 -18.15 -16.12
C PHE A 165 20.21 -18.74 -17.43
N TRP A 166 19.28 -19.69 -17.33
CA TRP A 166 18.62 -20.36 -18.45
C TRP A 166 17.35 -19.66 -18.95
N CYS A 167 16.91 -18.58 -18.30
CA CYS A 167 15.75 -17.81 -18.75
C CYS A 167 16.13 -16.91 -19.93
N ASN A 168 15.40 -17.03 -21.05
CA ASN A 168 15.62 -16.18 -22.24
C ASN A 168 15.22 -14.71 -21.97
N LYS A 169 14.11 -14.49 -21.26
CA LYS A 169 13.63 -13.15 -20.92
C LYS A 169 14.36 -12.62 -19.69
N ARG A 170 15.02 -11.47 -19.84
CA ARG A 170 15.65 -10.72 -18.74
C ARG A 170 14.94 -9.39 -18.59
N PRO A 171 13.98 -9.27 -17.66
CA PRO A 171 13.32 -8.00 -17.43
C PRO A 171 14.33 -6.97 -16.94
N GLU A 172 14.13 -5.72 -17.33
CA GLU A 172 14.90 -4.60 -16.82
C GLU A 172 14.66 -4.42 -15.32
N LYS A 173 15.68 -3.92 -14.62
CA LYS A 173 15.57 -3.66 -13.20
C LYS A 173 14.76 -2.37 -13.00
N PRO A 174 13.68 -2.39 -12.22
CA PRO A 174 12.80 -1.22 -12.05
C PRO A 174 13.48 0.04 -11.50
N TRP A 175 14.63 -0.09 -10.86
CA TRP A 175 15.38 1.00 -10.22
C TRP A 175 16.60 1.47 -11.03
N GLU A 176 16.86 0.86 -12.19
CA GLU A 176 17.87 1.35 -13.12
C GLU A 176 17.19 2.31 -14.10
N ILE A 177 17.76 3.52 -14.24
CA ILE A 177 17.30 4.49 -15.23
C ILE A 177 18.14 4.25 -16.48
N HIS A 178 17.49 3.89 -17.58
CA HIS A 178 18.12 3.73 -18.88
C HIS A 178 17.73 4.96 -19.71
N GLU A 179 18.64 5.94 -19.77
CA GLU A 179 18.53 7.13 -20.62
C GLU A 179 18.83 6.80 -22.09
#